data_AF-A0AAU2JJ55-F1
#
_entry.id   AF-A0AAU2JJ55-F1
#
_cell.length_a   1.000
_cell.length_b   1.000
_cell.length_c   1.000
_cell.angle_alpha   90.00
_cell.angle_beta   90.00
_cell.angle_gamma   90.00
#
_symmetry.space_group_name_H-M   'P 1'
#
loop_
_entity.id
_entity.type
_entity.pdbx_description
1 polymer ?
#
loop_
_entity_poly.entity_id
_entity_poly.type
_entity_poly.pdbx_seq_one_letter_code
_entity_poly.pdbx_strand_id
1 'polypeptide(L)'
;MRQPRRTSRRRAWTVLTLPAVLCVLAACSGGPASGSGAPAAAPSASPTPSGPPGTLFDAFRYSGPDDPSLTTNGWEVRNGAGSPGIKDTWSSAGAGFPSDPTAQGGRVLQLQASTDGTKQGTRQVEVQSTGTDLFTGTYAARIHLSDKPTSGRNGDHVVQTFFPISSAEASANYSELDHEYLPNGGWGSVGPRLDNVSWYKADPPDRVSHTAKQHLEGWHMMMITAVNGKVTYSLDGKELFTSSGKYVPREKMDIHFSNWFIDLPFTGGSRTWNMKVNWFYYKAGEAVSQAEVQKTVDGFYSAGTNYINTVPKS
;
A
#
# COMPACT_ATOMS: atom_id res chain seq x y z
N MET A 1 27.50 5.58 -36.02
CA MET A 1 26.23 5.05 -36.58
C MET A 1 25.10 5.42 -35.63
N ARG A 2 24.08 6.13 -36.14
CA ARG A 2 23.04 6.81 -35.35
C ARG A 2 21.91 5.84 -34.98
N GLN A 3 21.55 5.76 -33.69
CA GLN A 3 20.34 5.08 -33.22
C GLN A 3 19.08 5.89 -33.55
N PRO A 4 17.91 5.24 -33.79
CA PRO A 4 16.67 5.94 -34.06
C PRO A 4 15.97 6.38 -32.75
N ARG A 5 15.48 7.62 -32.77
CA ARG A 5 14.66 8.26 -31.73
C ARG A 5 13.31 7.54 -31.56
N ARG A 6 12.92 7.23 -30.32
CA ARG A 6 11.55 6.85 -29.96
C ARG A 6 10.63 8.05 -30.09
N THR A 7 9.52 7.88 -30.80
CA THR A 7 8.43 8.86 -30.94
C THR A 7 7.38 8.64 -29.84
N SER A 8 6.93 9.74 -29.21
CA SER A 8 5.78 9.73 -28.31
C SER A 8 4.50 9.63 -29.15
N ARG A 9 3.57 8.75 -28.77
CA ARG A 9 2.21 8.77 -29.31
C ARG A 9 1.21 9.00 -28.19
N ARG A 10 0.68 10.24 -28.15
CA ARG A 10 -0.63 10.58 -27.59
C ARG A 10 -1.74 10.06 -28.52
N ARG A 11 -2.94 9.86 -27.93
CA ARG A 11 -4.31 9.81 -28.49
C ARG A 11 -5.01 8.52 -28.03
N ALA A 12 -6.31 8.49 -27.73
CA ALA A 12 -7.38 9.48 -27.84
C ALA A 12 -8.49 9.10 -26.85
N TRP A 13 -9.22 10.10 -26.35
CA TRP A 13 -10.49 9.89 -25.67
C TRP A 13 -11.58 9.77 -26.73
N THR A 14 -12.33 8.67 -26.73
CA THR A 14 -13.51 8.51 -27.56
C THR A 14 -14.73 8.96 -26.74
N VAL A 15 -15.30 10.09 -27.14
CA VAL A 15 -16.60 10.58 -26.69
C VAL A 15 -17.68 9.72 -27.34
N LEU A 16 -18.51 9.04 -26.55
CA LEU A 16 -19.74 8.44 -27.04
C LEU A 16 -20.90 9.43 -26.88
N THR A 17 -21.46 9.82 -28.03
CA THR A 17 -22.68 10.60 -28.20
C THR A 17 -23.92 9.76 -27.88
N LEU A 18 -24.80 10.25 -27.01
CA LEU A 18 -26.17 9.76 -26.83
C LEU A 18 -27.11 10.57 -27.74
N PRO A 19 -28.06 9.93 -28.47
CA PRO A 19 -29.01 10.64 -29.31
C PRO A 19 -30.14 11.25 -28.49
N ALA A 20 -30.49 12.49 -28.87
CA ALA A 20 -31.66 13.21 -28.40
C ALA A 20 -32.95 12.57 -28.93
N VAL A 21 -33.92 12.35 -28.04
CA VAL A 21 -35.32 12.12 -28.40
C VAL A 21 -36.11 13.34 -27.94
N LEU A 22 -36.66 14.04 -28.94
CA LEU A 22 -37.50 15.21 -28.84
C LEU A 22 -38.95 14.73 -28.66
N CYS A 23 -39.62 15.11 -27.58
CA CYS A 23 -41.08 15.05 -27.47
C CYS A 23 -41.64 16.42 -27.07
N VAL A 24 -42.80 16.69 -27.66
CA VAL A 24 -43.39 18.00 -27.96
C VAL A 24 -44.15 18.60 -26.76
N LEU A 25 -44.19 19.94 -26.76
CA LEU A 25 -44.91 20.88 -25.90
C LEU A 25 -46.35 20.50 -25.52
N ALA A 26 -46.73 20.81 -24.28
CA ALA A 26 -48.06 21.28 -23.92
C ALA A 26 -47.96 22.36 -22.84
N ALA A 27 -48.38 23.57 -23.19
CA ALA A 27 -48.54 24.69 -22.27
C ALA A 27 -49.92 24.62 -21.59
N CYS A 28 -49.98 24.86 -20.29
CA CYS A 28 -51.19 25.29 -19.59
C CYS A 28 -50.80 26.28 -18.48
N SER A 29 -51.40 27.46 -18.57
CA SER A 29 -51.32 28.61 -17.68
C SER A 29 -52.10 28.37 -16.37
N GLY A 30 -51.60 28.87 -15.23
CA GLY A 30 -52.33 28.89 -13.96
C GLY A 30 -51.71 29.91 -12.99
N GLY A 31 -52.56 30.76 -12.39
CA GLY A 31 -52.22 32.02 -11.69
C GLY A 31 -51.49 31.90 -10.34
N PRO A 32 -51.28 33.04 -9.64
CA PRO A 32 -50.45 33.12 -8.45
C PRO A 32 -51.21 32.62 -7.22
N ALA A 33 -50.58 31.76 -6.43
CA ALA A 33 -51.08 31.37 -5.12
C ALA A 33 -49.99 31.54 -4.07
N SER A 34 -50.28 32.46 -3.14
CA SER A 34 -49.56 32.69 -1.90
C SER A 34 -49.55 31.42 -1.04
N GLY A 35 -48.38 30.98 -0.58
CA GLY A 35 -48.24 29.81 0.28
C GLY A 35 -46.94 29.84 1.08
N SER A 36 -47.08 29.97 2.39
CA SER A 36 -46.08 29.93 3.46
C SER A 36 -44.85 29.05 3.22
N GLY A 37 -43.66 29.66 3.23
CA GLY A 37 -42.39 28.96 3.21
C GLY A 37 -42.11 28.23 4.52
N ALA A 38 -42.08 26.89 4.47
CA ALA A 38 -41.43 26.08 5.48
C ALA A 38 -39.90 26.22 5.30
N PRO A 39 -39.11 26.40 6.38
CA PRO A 39 -37.66 26.45 6.25
C PRO A 39 -37.15 25.08 5.79
N ALA A 40 -36.40 25.08 4.69
CA ALA A 40 -35.69 23.91 4.20
C ALA A 40 -34.73 23.40 5.28
N ALA A 41 -34.81 22.12 5.62
CA ALA A 41 -33.87 21.47 6.53
C ALA A 41 -32.45 21.60 5.98
N ALA A 42 -31.54 22.19 6.76
CA ALA A 42 -30.14 22.27 6.42
C ALA A 42 -29.58 20.84 6.23
N PRO A 43 -28.69 20.62 5.24
CA PRO A 43 -28.04 19.32 5.08
C PRO A 43 -27.28 18.98 6.37
N SER A 44 -27.58 17.82 6.95
CA SER A 44 -26.79 17.28 8.06
C SER A 44 -25.35 17.14 7.60
N ALA A 45 -24.42 17.76 8.33
CA ALA A 45 -23.00 17.53 8.12
C ALA A 45 -22.73 16.02 8.26
N SER A 46 -22.05 15.44 7.27
CA SER A 46 -21.57 14.07 7.37
C SER A 46 -20.77 13.93 8.67
N PRO A 47 -20.95 12.84 9.44
CA PRO A 47 -20.24 12.67 10.69
C PRO A 47 -18.73 12.80 10.44
N THR A 48 -18.06 13.65 11.22
CA THR A 48 -16.60 13.74 11.21
C THR A 48 -16.04 12.36 11.51
N PRO A 49 -15.03 11.87 10.76
CA PRO A 49 -14.40 10.60 11.06
C PRO A 49 -13.97 10.58 12.53
N SER A 50 -14.45 9.60 13.30
CA SER A 50 -14.14 9.47 14.70
C SER A 50 -12.72 8.91 14.87
N GLY A 51 -11.84 9.63 15.56
CA GLY A 51 -10.48 9.16 15.87
C GLY A 51 -9.51 10.30 16.22
N PRO A 52 -8.29 9.98 16.69
CA PRO A 52 -7.27 10.99 16.96
C PRO A 52 -6.89 11.73 15.66
N PRO A 53 -6.79 13.06 15.63
CA PRO A 53 -6.52 13.82 14.40
C PRO A 53 -5.26 13.36 13.65
N GLY A 54 -5.29 13.39 12.32
CA GLY A 54 -4.15 13.02 11.49
C GLY A 54 -3.80 11.53 11.51
N THR A 55 -4.73 10.67 11.92
CA THR A 55 -4.51 9.23 12.04
C THR A 55 -5.22 8.47 10.91
N LEU A 56 -4.49 7.54 10.29
CA LEU A 56 -5.05 6.46 9.50
C LEU A 56 -4.74 5.14 10.20
N PHE A 57 -5.74 4.29 10.38
CA PHE A 57 -5.60 2.95 10.95
C PHE A 57 -6.49 1.99 10.19
N ASP A 58 -5.98 0.79 9.92
CA ASP A 58 -6.74 -0.30 9.33
C ASP A 58 -6.29 -1.65 9.92
N ALA A 59 -7.24 -2.44 10.42
CA ALA A 59 -7.03 -3.79 10.93
C ALA A 59 -7.30 -4.89 9.88
N PHE A 60 -7.49 -4.49 8.62
CA PHE A 60 -7.76 -5.35 7.45
C PHE A 60 -8.91 -6.34 7.65
N ARG A 61 -10.01 -5.84 8.23
CA ARG A 61 -11.23 -6.63 8.47
C ARG A 61 -12.17 -6.65 7.26
N TYR A 62 -11.67 -7.16 6.16
CA TYR A 62 -12.44 -7.31 4.91
C TYR A 62 -12.85 -8.76 4.70
N SER A 63 -13.91 -8.97 3.92
CA SER A 63 -14.40 -10.31 3.55
C SER A 63 -13.62 -10.92 2.39
N GLY A 64 -13.02 -10.10 1.53
CA GLY A 64 -12.28 -10.53 0.34
C GLY A 64 -11.71 -9.35 -0.46
N PRO A 65 -10.96 -9.61 -1.54
CA PRO A 65 -10.40 -8.57 -2.41
C PRO A 65 -11.46 -7.72 -3.12
N ASP A 66 -12.68 -8.25 -3.28
CA ASP A 66 -13.82 -7.55 -3.90
C ASP A 66 -14.78 -6.92 -2.86
N ASP A 67 -14.39 -6.88 -1.57
CA ASP A 67 -15.20 -6.23 -0.53
C ASP A 67 -15.32 -4.73 -0.84
N PRO A 68 -16.53 -4.16 -1.02
CA PRO A 68 -16.69 -2.73 -1.32
C PRO A 68 -16.10 -1.81 -0.25
N SER A 69 -16.00 -2.30 0.99
CA SER A 69 -15.39 -1.56 2.11
C SER A 69 -13.89 -1.38 1.91
N LEU A 70 -13.20 -2.30 1.22
CA LEU A 70 -11.77 -2.21 0.94
C LEU A 70 -11.48 -0.96 0.09
N THR A 71 -12.18 -0.81 -1.03
CA THR A 71 -12.06 0.37 -1.90
C THR A 71 -12.59 1.63 -1.24
N THR A 72 -13.69 1.54 -0.47
CA THR A 72 -14.22 2.69 0.30
C THR A 72 -13.22 3.22 1.31
N ASN A 73 -12.43 2.32 1.91
CA ASN A 73 -11.37 2.66 2.86
C ASN A 73 -10.04 3.02 2.17
N GLY A 74 -10.06 3.18 0.84
CA GLY A 74 -8.91 3.63 0.06
C GLY A 74 -7.85 2.57 -0.13
N TRP A 75 -8.23 1.29 -0.28
CA TRP A 75 -7.30 0.21 -0.66
C TRP A 75 -7.71 -0.42 -1.99
N GLU A 76 -6.72 -0.89 -2.74
CA GLU A 76 -6.92 -1.72 -3.92
C GLU A 76 -5.90 -2.87 -3.98
N VAL A 77 -6.29 -3.95 -4.65
CA VAL A 77 -5.40 -5.07 -4.93
C VAL A 77 -4.92 -4.95 -6.37
N ARG A 78 -3.60 -4.93 -6.57
CA ARG A 78 -3.00 -4.79 -7.89
C ARG A 78 -3.37 -5.97 -8.79
N ASN A 79 -3.91 -5.66 -9.97
CA ASN A 79 -4.16 -6.62 -11.05
C ASN A 79 -3.45 -6.25 -12.36
N GLY A 80 -2.70 -5.14 -12.37
CA GLY A 80 -2.06 -4.56 -13.55
C GLY A 80 -0.60 -4.98 -13.73
N ALA A 81 -0.08 -4.80 -14.94
CA ALA A 81 1.33 -4.99 -15.25
C ALA A 81 2.24 -3.94 -14.58
N GLY A 82 3.55 -4.09 -14.73
CA GLY A 82 4.55 -3.12 -14.28
C GLY A 82 5.69 -3.77 -13.50
N SER A 83 6.66 -2.94 -13.14
CA SER A 83 7.74 -3.25 -12.21
C SER A 83 7.26 -3.23 -10.75
N PRO A 84 8.05 -3.80 -9.83
CA PRO A 84 9.17 -4.72 -10.06
C PRO A 84 8.69 -6.18 -10.34
N GLY A 85 9.64 -7.12 -10.39
CA GLY A 85 9.36 -8.56 -10.42
C GLY A 85 9.10 -9.18 -11.79
N ILE A 86 8.53 -10.39 -11.79
CA ILE A 86 8.27 -11.15 -13.01
C ILE A 86 7.14 -10.47 -13.78
N LYS A 87 7.49 -9.85 -14.91
CA LYS A 87 6.59 -9.07 -15.74
C LYS A 87 5.28 -9.82 -16.06
N ASP A 88 4.14 -9.12 -15.95
CA ASP A 88 2.79 -9.61 -16.27
C ASP A 88 2.31 -10.78 -15.38
N THR A 89 2.75 -10.83 -14.12
CA THR A 89 2.34 -11.88 -13.17
C THR A 89 1.69 -11.38 -11.88
N TRP A 90 1.48 -10.06 -11.74
CA TRP A 90 0.69 -9.50 -10.64
C TRP A 90 -0.76 -9.96 -10.72
N SER A 91 -1.32 -10.40 -9.59
CA SER A 91 -2.66 -10.97 -9.54
C SER A 91 -3.33 -10.69 -8.20
N SER A 92 -4.63 -10.36 -8.26
CA SER A 92 -5.45 -10.18 -7.07
C SER A 92 -5.78 -11.49 -6.35
N ALA A 93 -5.65 -12.65 -7.02
CA ALA A 93 -5.98 -13.95 -6.45
C ALA A 93 -5.11 -14.33 -5.23
N GLY A 94 -3.94 -13.71 -5.07
CA GLY A 94 -3.06 -13.91 -3.93
C GLY A 94 -3.44 -13.09 -2.69
N ALA A 95 -4.30 -12.08 -2.83
CA ALA A 95 -4.73 -11.25 -1.72
C ALA A 95 -5.96 -11.89 -1.03
N GLY A 96 -5.89 -12.03 0.29
CA GLY A 96 -7.00 -12.56 1.06
C GLY A 96 -7.02 -12.01 2.48
N PHE A 97 -8.12 -12.24 3.18
CA PHE A 97 -8.32 -11.74 4.54
C PHE A 97 -8.67 -12.88 5.53
N PRO A 98 -7.83 -13.92 5.66
CA PRO A 98 -8.17 -15.08 6.48
C PRO A 98 -8.14 -14.75 7.98
N SER A 99 -8.81 -15.59 8.76
CA SER A 99 -8.59 -15.61 10.21
C SER A 99 -7.20 -16.14 10.54
N ASP A 100 -6.54 -15.51 11.52
CA ASP A 100 -5.24 -15.95 12.03
C ASP A 100 -5.22 -15.75 13.56
N PRO A 101 -5.18 -16.83 14.36
CA PRO A 101 -5.22 -16.73 15.82
C PRO A 101 -3.95 -16.11 16.43
N THR A 102 -2.87 -15.96 15.66
CA THR A 102 -1.63 -15.31 16.11
C THR A 102 -1.63 -13.80 15.86
N ALA A 103 -2.61 -13.30 15.09
CA ALA A 103 -2.83 -11.89 14.84
C ALA A 103 -3.73 -11.27 15.93
N GLN A 104 -3.44 -10.03 16.31
CA GLN A 104 -4.33 -9.25 17.16
C GLN A 104 -5.67 -9.08 16.47
N GLY A 105 -6.77 -9.37 17.17
CA GLY A 105 -8.12 -9.35 16.60
C GLY A 105 -8.46 -10.50 15.65
N GLY A 106 -7.53 -11.44 15.40
CA GLY A 106 -7.82 -12.73 14.77
C GLY A 106 -7.99 -12.72 13.25
N ARG A 107 -7.57 -11.66 12.55
CA ARG A 107 -7.64 -11.52 11.08
C ARG A 107 -6.42 -10.77 10.56
N VAL A 108 -6.03 -11.06 9.33
CA VAL A 108 -4.88 -10.45 8.63
C VAL A 108 -5.25 -10.14 7.19
N LEU A 109 -4.57 -9.16 6.60
CA LEU A 109 -4.32 -9.17 5.16
C LEU A 109 -3.24 -10.22 4.88
N GLN A 110 -3.49 -11.15 3.96
CA GLN A 110 -2.52 -12.11 3.45
C GLN A 110 -2.13 -11.75 2.02
N LEU A 111 -0.82 -11.73 1.77
CA LEU A 111 -0.20 -11.58 0.46
C LEU A 111 0.47 -12.91 0.07
N GLN A 112 -0.29 -13.76 -0.63
CA GLN A 112 0.20 -15.03 -1.16
C GLN A 112 0.82 -14.90 -2.56
N ALA A 113 2.12 -15.14 -2.67
CA ALA A 113 2.82 -15.28 -3.94
C ALA A 113 3.07 -16.76 -4.25
N SER A 114 3.09 -17.14 -5.53
CA SER A 114 3.34 -18.54 -5.92
C SER A 114 4.17 -18.64 -7.19
N THR A 115 4.96 -19.72 -7.32
CA THR A 115 5.70 -20.02 -8.55
C THR A 115 5.99 -21.51 -8.69
N ASP A 116 6.07 -22.00 -9.94
CA ASP A 116 6.65 -23.30 -10.31
C ASP A 116 8.01 -23.16 -11.03
N GLY A 117 8.56 -21.95 -11.05
CA GLY A 117 9.78 -21.60 -11.79
C GLY A 117 9.54 -21.17 -13.24
N THR A 118 8.30 -21.17 -13.72
CA THR A 118 7.93 -20.61 -15.04
C THR A 118 7.20 -19.29 -14.88
N LYS A 119 7.24 -18.43 -15.91
CA LYS A 119 6.43 -17.19 -15.91
C LYS A 119 4.94 -17.50 -15.80
N GLN A 120 4.45 -18.50 -16.54
CA GLN A 120 3.03 -18.88 -16.58
C GLN A 120 2.53 -19.39 -15.23
N GLY A 121 3.35 -20.10 -14.46
CA GLY A 121 3.04 -20.58 -13.12
C GLY A 121 3.37 -19.58 -12.01
N THR A 122 3.87 -18.38 -12.33
CA THR A 122 4.20 -17.35 -11.33
C THR A 122 3.04 -16.39 -11.12
N ARG A 123 2.75 -16.09 -9.85
CA ARG A 123 1.81 -15.06 -9.40
C ARG A 123 2.45 -14.25 -8.29
N GLN A 124 2.42 -12.94 -8.43
CA GLN A 124 2.88 -11.95 -7.44
C GLN A 124 1.67 -11.18 -6.93
N VAL A 125 1.76 -10.60 -5.74
CA VAL A 125 0.62 -9.92 -5.12
C VAL A 125 1.06 -8.64 -4.44
N GLU A 126 0.25 -7.60 -4.64
CA GLU A 126 0.42 -6.29 -4.03
C GLU A 126 -0.94 -5.73 -3.63
N VAL A 127 -1.00 -5.13 -2.44
CA VAL A 127 -2.12 -4.35 -1.96
C VAL A 127 -1.60 -2.94 -1.69
N GLN A 128 -2.26 -1.95 -2.26
CA GLN A 128 -1.84 -0.56 -2.21
C GLN A 128 -2.98 0.34 -1.78
N SER A 129 -2.67 1.43 -1.11
CA SER A 129 -3.65 2.46 -0.85
C SER A 129 -3.97 3.25 -2.12
N THR A 130 -5.12 3.90 -2.14
CA THR A 130 -5.58 4.77 -3.22
C THR A 130 -6.12 6.06 -2.62
N GLY A 131 -5.59 7.19 -3.07
CA GLY A 131 -6.06 8.51 -2.64
C GLY A 131 -5.78 8.81 -1.16
N THR A 132 -4.90 8.05 -0.51
CA THR A 132 -4.37 8.39 0.79
C THR A 132 -3.21 9.35 0.57
N ASP A 133 -3.48 10.64 0.70
CA ASP A 133 -2.50 11.72 0.57
C ASP A 133 -1.47 11.73 1.73
N LEU A 134 -0.79 10.62 1.99
CA LEU A 134 0.17 10.47 3.10
C LEU A 134 1.47 11.20 2.77
N PHE A 135 2.14 11.79 3.75
CA PHE A 135 3.36 12.58 3.50
C PHE A 135 4.41 12.40 4.60
N THR A 136 4.70 13.43 5.39
CA THR A 136 5.57 13.33 6.55
C THR A 136 4.78 12.81 7.74
N GLY A 137 5.40 11.96 8.57
CA GLY A 137 4.72 11.31 9.68
C GLY A 137 5.37 9.99 10.09
N THR A 138 4.66 9.25 10.95
CA THR A 138 5.03 7.90 11.35
C THR A 138 4.15 6.90 10.63
N TYR A 139 4.76 6.04 9.82
CA TYR A 139 4.16 4.87 9.18
C TYR A 139 4.54 3.64 10.01
N ALA A 140 3.57 2.81 10.35
CA ALA A 140 3.79 1.59 11.12
C ALA A 140 2.91 0.47 10.61
N ALA A 141 3.46 -0.73 10.52
CA ALA A 141 2.69 -1.94 10.22
C ALA A 141 3.18 -3.09 11.08
N ARG A 142 2.25 -3.94 11.52
CA ARG A 142 2.58 -5.23 12.14
C ARG A 142 2.52 -6.33 11.09
N ILE A 143 3.66 -6.89 10.73
CA ILE A 143 3.85 -7.75 9.56
C ILE A 143 4.42 -9.10 10.01
N HIS A 144 3.88 -10.20 9.48
CA HIS A 144 4.49 -11.51 9.57
C HIS A 144 5.30 -11.78 8.31
N LEU A 145 6.61 -11.91 8.46
CA LEU A 145 7.52 -12.28 7.38
C LEU A 145 7.82 -13.78 7.42
N SER A 146 8.12 -14.36 6.27
CA SER A 146 8.47 -15.79 6.13
C SER A 146 9.90 -15.98 5.66
N ASP A 147 10.63 -16.92 6.25
CA ASP A 147 12.00 -17.31 5.82
C ASP A 147 12.02 -18.42 4.77
N LYS A 148 10.88 -19.08 4.59
CA LYS A 148 10.69 -20.23 3.69
C LYS A 148 9.27 -20.21 3.15
N PRO A 149 9.00 -20.88 2.01
CA PRO A 149 7.64 -20.97 1.51
C PRO A 149 6.77 -21.76 2.49
N THR A 150 5.48 -21.41 2.55
CA THR A 150 4.46 -22.17 3.27
C THR A 150 4.29 -23.58 2.69
N SER A 151 4.55 -23.77 1.39
CA SER A 151 4.58 -25.08 0.74
C SER A 151 5.59 -25.14 -0.39
N GLY A 152 6.18 -26.33 -0.62
CA GLY A 152 7.20 -26.54 -1.65
C GLY A 152 8.63 -26.37 -1.11
N ARG A 153 9.63 -26.55 -1.98
CA ARG A 153 11.05 -26.39 -1.60
C ARG A 153 11.41 -24.91 -1.39
N ASN A 154 12.32 -24.62 -0.46
CA ASN A 154 12.84 -23.26 -0.28
C ASN A 154 13.88 -22.89 -1.35
N GLY A 155 14.22 -21.61 -1.44
CA GLY A 155 15.33 -21.07 -2.24
C GLY A 155 14.98 -19.84 -3.05
N ASP A 156 13.70 -19.63 -3.39
CA ASP A 156 13.27 -18.52 -4.27
C ASP A 156 13.78 -17.16 -3.76
N HIS A 157 14.24 -16.30 -4.69
CA HIS A 157 14.58 -14.90 -4.40
C HIS A 157 13.29 -14.06 -4.31
N VAL A 158 12.54 -14.30 -3.25
CA VAL A 158 11.32 -13.56 -2.90
C VAL A 158 11.68 -12.27 -2.16
N VAL A 159 10.86 -11.24 -2.35
CA VAL A 159 10.93 -9.98 -1.60
C VAL A 159 9.57 -9.74 -0.94
N GLN A 160 9.59 -9.49 0.36
CA GLN A 160 8.42 -9.15 1.18
C GLN A 160 8.57 -7.70 1.65
N THR A 161 7.62 -6.83 1.29
CA THR A 161 7.84 -5.38 1.34
C THR A 161 6.76 -4.60 2.08
N PHE A 162 7.17 -3.47 2.64
CA PHE A 162 6.30 -2.43 3.19
C PHE A 162 6.91 -1.07 2.90
N PHE A 163 6.21 -0.24 2.13
CA PHE A 163 6.83 0.96 1.60
C PHE A 163 5.81 2.06 1.22
N PRO A 164 6.02 3.30 1.69
CA PRO A 164 5.43 4.48 1.08
C PRO A 164 6.13 4.84 -0.23
N ILE A 165 5.37 5.14 -1.29
CA ILE A 165 5.88 5.46 -2.63
C ILE A 165 5.04 6.54 -3.31
N SER A 166 5.69 7.43 -4.07
CA SER A 166 5.03 8.36 -4.97
C SER A 166 4.16 7.63 -6.01
N SER A 167 2.95 8.14 -6.26
CA SER A 167 2.03 7.56 -7.25
C SER A 167 2.56 7.52 -8.69
N ALA A 168 3.63 8.27 -9.00
CA ALA A 168 4.27 8.28 -10.31
C ALA A 168 5.80 8.21 -10.22
N GLU A 169 6.38 7.13 -10.75
CA GLU A 169 7.84 6.93 -10.86
C GLU A 169 8.56 8.09 -11.59
N ALA A 170 7.88 8.74 -12.53
CA ALA A 170 8.43 9.84 -13.33
C ALA A 170 8.33 11.22 -12.63
N SER A 171 7.81 11.29 -11.41
CA SER A 171 7.67 12.55 -10.69
C SER A 171 9.04 13.20 -10.44
N ALA A 172 9.13 14.51 -10.65
CA ALA A 172 10.31 15.28 -10.27
C ALA A 172 10.58 15.24 -8.76
N ASN A 173 9.52 14.98 -7.98
CA ASN A 173 9.52 14.89 -6.53
C ASN A 173 9.44 13.46 -6.00
N TYR A 174 9.76 12.47 -6.86
CA TYR A 174 9.73 11.05 -6.49
C TYR A 174 10.33 10.80 -5.11
N SER A 175 9.59 10.07 -4.31
CA SER A 175 9.92 9.69 -2.95
C SER A 175 9.45 8.25 -2.75
N GLU A 176 10.32 7.40 -2.23
CA GLU A 176 10.00 6.01 -1.89
C GLU A 176 10.85 5.61 -0.70
N LEU A 177 10.23 4.97 0.28
CA LEU A 177 10.84 4.60 1.55
C LEU A 177 10.57 3.12 1.83
N ASP A 178 11.56 2.27 1.60
CA ASP A 178 11.33 0.82 1.58
C ASP A 178 11.83 0.11 2.83
N HIS A 179 11.02 -0.84 3.29
CA HIS A 179 11.50 -2.07 3.91
C HIS A 179 11.37 -3.22 2.91
N GLU A 180 12.49 -3.83 2.52
CA GLU A 180 12.53 -5.00 1.63
C GLU A 180 13.19 -6.18 2.33
N TYR A 181 12.42 -7.22 2.69
CA TYR A 181 12.97 -8.43 3.30
C TYR A 181 13.19 -9.53 2.26
N LEU A 182 14.42 -10.02 2.18
CA LEU A 182 14.89 -11.04 1.23
C LEU A 182 15.41 -12.26 2.01
N PRO A 183 14.57 -13.25 2.34
CA PRO A 183 14.96 -14.38 3.19
C PRO A 183 16.04 -15.27 2.57
N ASN A 184 16.04 -15.40 1.24
CA ASN A 184 17.06 -16.16 0.50
C ASN A 184 18.06 -15.26 -0.25
N GLY A 185 17.97 -13.94 -0.08
CA GLY A 185 18.75 -12.98 -0.86
C GLY A 185 18.18 -12.74 -2.26
N GLY A 186 19.03 -12.34 -3.18
CA GLY A 186 18.65 -11.84 -4.50
C GLY A 186 19.58 -10.72 -4.96
N TRP A 187 19.43 -10.28 -6.22
CA TRP A 187 20.27 -9.25 -6.83
C TRP A 187 21.79 -9.47 -6.64
N GLY A 188 22.23 -10.73 -6.77
CA GLY A 188 23.64 -11.10 -6.63
C GLY A 188 24.17 -11.17 -5.20
N SER A 189 23.30 -11.14 -4.19
CA SER A 189 23.68 -11.24 -2.78
C SER A 189 22.99 -12.41 -2.08
N VAL A 190 23.63 -12.92 -1.03
CA VAL A 190 23.08 -13.95 -0.15
C VAL A 190 22.21 -13.34 0.96
N GLY A 191 21.10 -14.00 1.28
CA GLY A 191 20.24 -13.68 2.42
C GLY A 191 20.56 -14.52 3.67
N PRO A 192 19.75 -14.38 4.73
CA PRO A 192 18.62 -13.46 4.86
C PRO A 192 19.07 -12.01 5.11
N ARG A 193 18.30 -11.04 4.62
CA ARG A 193 18.55 -9.61 4.88
C ARG A 193 17.29 -8.76 4.79
N LEU A 194 17.30 -7.65 5.50
CA LEU A 194 16.35 -6.54 5.37
C LEU A 194 17.09 -5.32 4.81
N ASP A 195 16.73 -4.92 3.60
CA ASP A 195 17.20 -3.69 2.97
C ASP A 195 16.25 -2.55 3.34
N ASN A 196 16.80 -1.47 3.89
CA ASN A 196 16.08 -0.23 4.21
C ASN A 196 16.56 0.83 3.22
N VAL A 197 15.65 1.42 2.44
CA VAL A 197 16.04 2.22 1.28
C VAL A 197 15.24 3.50 1.19
N SER A 198 15.92 4.64 1.02
CA SER A 198 15.26 5.92 0.73
C SER A 198 15.65 6.39 -0.67
N TRP A 199 14.67 6.48 -1.57
CA TRP A 199 14.86 6.91 -2.95
C TRP A 199 14.56 8.39 -3.14
N TYR A 200 15.41 9.03 -3.94
CA TYR A 200 15.20 10.36 -4.50
C TYR A 200 14.67 10.29 -5.93
N LYS A 201 15.08 9.29 -6.73
CA LYS A 201 14.62 9.05 -8.10
C LYS A 201 14.68 7.57 -8.45
N ALA A 202 13.67 7.08 -9.15
CA ALA A 202 13.65 5.74 -9.71
C ALA A 202 14.65 5.58 -10.89
N ASP A 203 14.68 6.54 -11.83
CA ASP A 203 15.54 6.50 -13.02
C ASP A 203 16.15 7.88 -13.38
N PRO A 204 17.49 7.99 -13.56
CA PRO A 204 18.47 7.01 -13.08
C PRO A 204 18.35 6.84 -11.56
N PRO A 205 18.64 5.64 -11.03
CA PRO A 205 18.45 5.35 -9.62
C PRO A 205 19.34 6.24 -8.76
N ASP A 206 18.72 6.98 -7.83
CA ASP A 206 19.40 7.81 -6.83
C ASP A 206 18.77 7.54 -5.47
N ARG A 207 19.49 6.82 -4.62
CA ARG A 207 19.01 6.34 -3.32
C ARG A 207 20.14 6.18 -2.31
N VAL A 208 19.78 6.14 -1.04
CA VAL A 208 20.65 5.67 0.05
C VAL A 208 20.01 4.46 0.71
N SER A 209 20.83 3.54 1.22
CA SER A 209 20.33 2.30 1.81
C SER A 209 21.21 1.80 2.95
N HIS A 210 20.61 0.96 3.79
CA HIS A 210 21.30 0.16 4.78
C HIS A 210 20.72 -1.25 4.82
N THR A 211 21.61 -2.25 4.83
CA THR A 211 21.25 -3.66 4.86
C THR A 211 21.51 -4.25 6.25
N ALA A 212 20.47 -4.77 6.89
CA ALA A 212 20.58 -5.57 8.10
C ALA A 212 20.55 -7.06 7.76
N LYS A 213 21.63 -7.80 8.10
CA LYS A 213 21.70 -9.26 7.90
C LYS A 213 21.11 -9.98 9.11
N GLN A 214 19.89 -10.49 8.96
CA GLN A 214 19.16 -11.15 10.04
C GLN A 214 18.00 -11.97 9.47
N HIS A 215 17.62 -13.01 10.21
CA HIS A 215 16.38 -13.75 10.02
C HIS A 215 15.22 -12.98 10.65
N LEU A 216 14.08 -12.90 9.96
CA LEU A 216 12.87 -12.19 10.40
C LEU A 216 11.60 -13.05 10.32
N GLU A 217 11.72 -14.38 10.34
CA GLU A 217 10.52 -15.24 10.40
C GLU A 217 9.68 -14.91 11.64
N GLY A 218 8.43 -14.48 11.43
CA GLY A 218 7.50 -14.15 12.50
C GLY A 218 6.93 -12.73 12.41
N TRP A 219 6.21 -12.34 13.46
CA TRP A 219 5.57 -11.03 13.60
C TRP A 219 6.55 -9.96 14.07
N HIS A 220 6.61 -8.87 13.32
CA HIS A 220 7.42 -7.69 13.63
C HIS A 220 6.59 -6.40 13.51
N MET A 221 6.92 -5.39 14.31
CA MET A 221 6.47 -4.03 14.04
C MET A 221 7.55 -3.30 13.22
N MET A 222 7.21 -3.01 11.97
CA MET A 222 8.08 -2.29 11.04
C MET A 222 7.60 -0.85 10.94
N MET A 223 8.51 0.10 11.14
CA MET A 223 8.18 1.52 11.18
C MET A 223 9.10 2.35 10.31
N ILE A 224 8.53 3.39 9.70
CA ILE A 224 9.23 4.45 8.96
C ILE A 224 8.73 5.78 9.54
N THR A 225 9.64 6.56 10.13
CA THR A 225 9.31 7.86 10.72
C THR A 225 9.99 8.96 9.92
N ALA A 226 9.22 9.69 9.13
CA ALA A 226 9.67 10.73 8.21
C ALA A 226 9.21 12.12 8.70
N VAL A 227 9.96 12.73 9.62
CA VAL A 227 9.67 14.08 10.16
C VAL A 227 10.97 14.86 10.36
N ASN A 228 10.86 16.19 10.52
CA ASN A 228 11.99 17.07 10.86
C ASN A 228 13.21 16.91 9.91
N GLY A 229 12.97 16.68 8.62
CA GLY A 229 14.04 16.54 7.62
C GLY A 229 14.85 15.25 7.71
N LYS A 230 14.32 14.21 8.37
CA LYS A 230 14.93 12.89 8.48
C LYS A 230 13.90 11.79 8.20
N VAL A 231 14.38 10.63 7.77
CA VAL A 231 13.62 9.38 7.72
C VAL A 231 14.34 8.36 8.57
N THR A 232 13.66 7.80 9.56
CA THR A 232 14.20 6.77 10.45
C THR A 232 13.43 5.47 10.26
N TYR A 233 14.16 4.41 9.98
CA TYR A 233 13.64 3.05 9.83
C TYR A 233 13.90 2.31 11.14
N SER A 234 12.87 1.65 11.66
CA SER A 234 12.99 0.84 12.87
C SER A 234 12.21 -0.45 12.77
N LEU A 235 12.70 -1.45 13.50
CA LEU A 235 12.15 -2.79 13.61
C LEU A 235 12.08 -3.14 15.09
N ASP A 236 10.89 -3.46 15.57
CA ASP A 236 10.63 -3.82 16.97
C ASP A 236 11.24 -2.81 17.99
N GLY A 237 11.16 -1.52 17.66
CA GLY A 237 11.55 -0.41 18.51
C GLY A 237 13.04 -0.09 18.42
N LYS A 238 13.81 -0.84 17.62
CA LYS A 238 15.23 -0.59 17.37
C LYS A 238 15.42 0.14 16.05
N GLU A 239 16.12 1.26 16.07
CA GLU A 239 16.57 1.96 14.87
C GLU A 239 17.53 1.10 14.04
N LEU A 240 17.27 1.02 12.74
CA LEU A 240 18.09 0.31 11.77
C LEU A 240 18.89 1.28 10.89
N PHE A 241 18.26 2.37 10.48
CA PHE A 241 18.80 3.28 9.47
C PHE A 241 18.16 4.66 9.59
N THR A 242 18.94 5.71 9.34
CA THR A 242 18.42 7.07 9.16
C THR A 242 18.98 7.67 7.89
N SER A 243 18.11 8.21 7.04
CA SER A 243 18.47 9.08 5.91
C SER A 243 17.99 10.51 6.15
N SER A 244 18.56 11.46 5.40
CA SER A 244 18.22 12.88 5.51
C SER A 244 18.52 13.62 4.20
N GLY A 245 18.29 14.94 4.19
CA GLY A 245 18.61 15.78 3.04
C GLY A 245 17.63 15.54 1.89
N LYS A 246 18.14 15.29 0.67
CA LYS A 246 17.27 15.10 -0.51
C LYS A 246 16.42 13.81 -0.46
N TYR A 247 16.73 12.88 0.44
CA TYR A 247 16.05 11.57 0.55
C TYR A 247 14.85 11.56 1.52
N VAL A 248 14.37 12.72 1.94
CA VAL A 248 13.11 12.85 2.71
C VAL A 248 11.92 12.88 1.75
N PRO A 249 10.69 12.60 2.19
CA PRO A 249 9.50 12.79 1.35
C PRO A 249 9.42 14.20 0.77
N ARG A 250 9.20 14.30 -0.54
CA ARG A 250 9.09 15.56 -1.30
C ARG A 250 7.73 15.73 -1.97
N GLU A 251 6.92 14.67 -2.00
CA GLU A 251 5.53 14.68 -2.37
C GLU A 251 4.77 13.63 -1.58
N LYS A 252 3.43 13.64 -1.71
CA LYS A 252 2.58 12.64 -1.08
C LYS A 252 2.78 11.27 -1.71
N MET A 253 2.64 10.25 -0.88
CA MET A 253 2.90 8.86 -1.20
C MET A 253 1.69 8.00 -0.87
N ASP A 254 1.48 6.97 -1.66
CA ASP A 254 0.63 5.84 -1.31
C ASP A 254 1.44 4.83 -0.49
N ILE A 255 0.76 3.96 0.26
CA ILE A 255 1.37 2.86 0.98
C ILE A 255 1.12 1.53 0.26
N HIS A 256 2.18 0.76 0.09
CA HIS A 256 2.17 -0.53 -0.59
C HIS A 256 2.69 -1.64 0.33
N PHE A 257 2.07 -2.81 0.19
CA PHE A 257 2.58 -4.08 0.68
C PHE A 257 2.67 -5.03 -0.50
N SER A 258 3.82 -5.69 -0.71
CA SER A 258 3.93 -6.68 -1.78
C SER A 258 4.77 -7.89 -1.41
N ASN A 259 4.47 -9.00 -2.09
CA ASN A 259 5.19 -10.26 -2.00
C ASN A 259 5.44 -10.75 -3.43
N TRP A 260 6.70 -10.73 -3.86
CA TRP A 260 7.05 -10.84 -5.28
C TRP A 260 8.42 -11.49 -5.50
N PHE A 261 8.72 -11.90 -6.74
CA PHE A 261 9.93 -12.66 -7.08
C PHE A 261 10.87 -11.84 -7.96
N ILE A 262 12.14 -11.77 -7.59
CA ILE A 262 13.19 -11.07 -8.36
C ILE A 262 13.42 -11.76 -9.71
N ASP A 263 13.56 -13.08 -9.67
CA ASP A 263 13.89 -13.95 -10.80
C ASP A 263 13.30 -15.36 -10.57
N LEU A 264 13.53 -16.28 -11.51
CA LEU A 264 13.04 -17.66 -11.46
C LEU A 264 14.16 -18.70 -11.71
N PRO A 265 15.23 -18.73 -10.90
CA PRO A 265 16.39 -19.59 -11.16
C PRO A 265 16.11 -21.07 -10.84
N PHE A 266 15.01 -21.38 -10.16
CA PHE A 266 14.66 -22.73 -9.73
C PHE A 266 13.43 -23.26 -10.48
N THR A 267 13.57 -24.36 -11.23
CA THR A 267 12.47 -24.99 -11.99
C THR A 267 11.91 -26.24 -11.31
N GLY A 268 10.60 -26.49 -11.43
CA GLY A 268 9.93 -27.66 -10.84
C GLY A 268 8.94 -27.29 -9.73
N GLY A 269 8.33 -28.30 -9.09
CA GLY A 269 7.13 -28.24 -8.23
C GLY A 269 6.76 -26.91 -7.55
N SER A 270 5.45 -26.65 -7.51
CA SER A 270 4.85 -25.40 -7.00
C SER A 270 5.33 -25.03 -5.60
N ARG A 271 5.60 -23.73 -5.43
CA ARG A 271 6.03 -23.09 -4.18
C ARG A 271 5.10 -21.92 -3.88
N THR A 272 4.76 -21.76 -2.61
CA THR A 272 3.83 -20.72 -2.15
C THR A 272 4.43 -19.99 -0.97
N TRP A 273 4.49 -18.68 -1.05
CA TRP A 273 5.02 -17.78 -0.03
C TRP A 273 3.90 -16.90 0.51
N ASN A 274 3.84 -16.75 1.84
CA ASN A 274 2.87 -15.87 2.47
C ASN A 274 3.60 -14.80 3.28
N MET A 275 3.28 -13.54 2.99
CA MET A 275 3.48 -12.42 3.89
C MET A 275 2.12 -12.04 4.48
N LYS A 276 2.06 -11.65 5.75
CA LYS A 276 0.79 -11.23 6.38
C LYS A 276 0.94 -9.86 7.00
N VAL A 277 -0.12 -9.06 6.99
CA VAL A 277 -0.20 -7.76 7.65
C VAL A 277 -1.38 -7.82 8.61
N ASN A 278 -1.13 -7.61 9.90
CA ASN A 278 -2.18 -7.57 10.90
C ASN A 278 -2.91 -6.23 10.88
N TRP A 279 -2.16 -5.13 10.84
CA TRP A 279 -2.70 -3.79 10.78
C TRP A 279 -1.69 -2.80 10.19
N PHE A 280 -2.20 -1.70 9.67
CA PHE A 280 -1.45 -0.51 9.29
C PHE A 280 -1.88 0.68 10.14
N TYR A 281 -0.93 1.53 10.50
CA TYR A 281 -1.12 2.76 11.25
C TYR A 281 -0.28 3.86 10.62
N TYR A 282 -0.85 5.05 10.50
CA TYR A 282 -0.15 6.26 10.13
C TYR A 282 -0.56 7.42 11.01
N LYS A 283 0.43 8.23 11.39
CA LYS A 283 0.23 9.51 12.08
C LYS A 283 0.90 10.63 11.30
N ALA A 284 0.10 11.57 10.81
CA ALA A 284 0.56 12.72 10.03
C ALA A 284 1.42 13.67 10.88
N GLY A 285 2.57 14.06 10.34
CA GLY A 285 3.42 15.14 10.84
C GLY A 285 4.14 14.89 12.16
N GLU A 286 3.95 13.74 12.80
CA GLU A 286 4.47 13.46 14.14
C GLU A 286 5.36 12.22 14.16
N ALA A 287 6.44 12.27 14.96
CA ALA A 287 7.20 11.10 15.36
C ALA A 287 6.49 10.45 16.55
N VAL A 288 6.08 9.20 16.40
CA VAL A 288 5.42 8.41 17.44
C VAL A 288 6.29 7.20 17.76
N SER A 289 6.54 6.92 19.03
CA SER A 289 7.32 5.74 19.41
C SER A 289 6.53 4.44 19.17
N GLN A 290 7.22 3.32 18.99
CA GLN A 290 6.58 2.00 18.89
C GLN A 290 5.60 1.73 20.04
N ALA A 291 5.99 2.07 21.27
CA ALA A 291 5.15 1.83 22.44
C ALA A 291 3.84 2.65 22.38
N GLU A 292 3.89 3.88 21.89
CA GLU A 292 2.71 4.73 21.70
C GLU A 292 1.84 4.27 20.53
N VAL A 293 2.44 3.81 19.43
CA VAL A 293 1.71 3.16 18.33
C VAL A 293 0.95 1.94 18.86
N GLN A 294 1.63 1.02 19.56
CA GLN A 294 1.01 -0.18 20.11
C GLN A 294 -0.12 0.18 21.08
N LYS A 295 0.11 1.11 22.01
CA LYS A 295 -0.93 1.60 22.93
C LYS A 295 -2.16 2.15 22.19
N THR A 296 -1.95 2.91 21.13
CA THR A 296 -3.03 3.48 20.33
C THR A 296 -3.82 2.41 19.59
N VAL A 297 -3.12 1.47 18.96
CA VAL A 297 -3.71 0.32 18.25
C VAL A 297 -4.49 -0.58 19.23
N ASP A 298 -3.94 -0.88 20.41
CA ASP A 298 -4.64 -1.63 21.46
C ASP A 298 -5.93 -0.94 21.89
N GLY A 299 -5.92 0.39 21.96
CA GLY A 299 -7.11 1.20 22.19
C GLY A 299 -8.16 1.02 21.11
N PHE A 300 -7.77 1.02 19.83
CA PHE A 300 -8.70 0.75 18.72
C PHE A 300 -9.30 -0.65 18.79
N TYR A 301 -8.49 -1.68 19.04
CA TYR A 301 -8.98 -3.04 19.22
C TYR A 301 -9.94 -3.17 20.40
N SER A 302 -9.61 -2.56 21.54
CA SER A 302 -10.47 -2.57 22.74
C SER A 302 -11.81 -1.88 22.50
N ALA A 303 -11.84 -0.85 21.65
CA ALA A 303 -13.05 -0.15 21.24
C ALA A 303 -13.79 -0.82 20.05
N GLY A 304 -13.30 -1.94 19.53
CA GLY A 304 -13.86 -2.60 18.34
C GLY A 304 -13.71 -1.79 17.04
N THR A 305 -12.80 -0.82 17.02
CA THR A 305 -12.54 0.04 15.86
C THR A 305 -11.58 -0.66 14.91
N ASN A 306 -12.00 -0.84 13.65
CA ASN A 306 -11.23 -1.56 12.64
C ASN A 306 -10.66 -0.66 11.53
N TYR A 307 -11.19 0.55 11.40
CA TYR A 307 -10.73 1.53 10.44
C TYR A 307 -10.95 2.94 10.98
N ILE A 308 -9.95 3.81 10.81
CA ILE A 308 -10.01 5.25 11.08
C ILE A 308 -9.29 5.94 9.94
N ASN A 309 -9.85 7.04 9.43
CA ASN A 309 -9.11 7.98 8.60
C ASN A 309 -9.51 9.41 8.94
N THR A 310 -8.64 10.08 9.68
CA THR A 310 -8.74 11.50 10.09
C THR A 310 -7.59 12.32 9.51
N VAL A 311 -6.88 11.77 8.52
CA VAL A 311 -5.86 12.51 7.78
C VAL A 311 -6.58 13.62 7.01
N PRO A 312 -6.15 14.89 7.12
CA PRO A 312 -6.79 15.99 6.42
C PRO A 312 -6.86 15.69 4.91
N LYS A 313 -8.07 15.79 4.35
CA LYS A 313 -8.24 15.80 2.90
C LYS A 313 -7.72 17.12 2.37
N SER A 314 -6.97 17.04 1.28
CA SER A 314 -6.34 18.18 0.63
C SER A 314 -7.30 18.93 -0.28
#